data_AF-A0A660VDP4-F1
#
_entry.id   AF-A0A660VDP4-F1
#
_cell.length_a   1.000
_cell.length_b   1.000
_cell.length_c   1.000
_cell.angle_alpha   90.00
_cell.angle_beta   90.00
_cell.angle_gamma   90.00
#
_symmetry.space_group_name_H-M   'P 1'
#
loop_
_entity.id
_entity.type
_entity.pdbx_description
1 polymer ?
#
loop_
_entity_poly.entity_id
_entity_poly.type
_entity_poly.pdbx_seq_one_letter_code
_entity_poly.pdbx_strand_id
1 'polypeptide(L)'
;MESAFRQIPKMDTLIRAAQPLIRHYGRQLVVNTLRELLEDVRNAIARKQAVSVTVESLLAHLSERLAVLQPSVVPCINATGTILHTGLGRSVLPRPLVDELSQLLSGYAVLEVDLESGERRNRLSRLTVLLKRLFKCEGAVAVNNDAAAVMLTLSTLAAGGEVLVSRGELVEIGGSFRLPEIIKASGVRLVEVGTTNRTYLRDYQNAITSETKAILKVHPSNYRLVGY
;
A
#
# COMPACT_ATOMS: atom_id res chain seq x y z
N MET A 1 -14.66 -50.43 -2.66
CA MET A 1 -14.78 -49.13 -1.96
C MET A 1 -13.71 -48.96 -0.89
N GLU A 2 -13.47 -49.94 0.00
CA GLU A 2 -12.40 -49.85 1.01
C GLU A 2 -10.97 -49.74 0.44
N SER A 3 -10.70 -50.21 -0.79
CA SER A 3 -9.32 -50.29 -1.30
C SER A 3 -8.69 -48.93 -1.60
N ALA A 4 -9.46 -47.93 -2.03
CA ALA A 4 -8.94 -46.60 -2.36
C ALA A 4 -8.58 -45.79 -1.09
N PHE A 5 -9.38 -45.90 -0.03
CA PHE A 5 -9.07 -45.27 1.26
C PHE A 5 -7.80 -45.85 1.90
N ARG A 6 -7.56 -47.16 1.73
CA ARG A 6 -6.36 -47.85 2.22
C ARG A 6 -5.07 -47.45 1.48
N GLN A 7 -5.18 -46.83 0.31
CA GLN A 7 -4.03 -46.34 -0.46
C GLN A 7 -3.52 -44.97 0.02
N ILE A 8 -4.27 -44.26 0.89
CA ILE A 8 -3.82 -42.99 1.46
C ILE A 8 -2.58 -43.24 2.35
N PRO A 9 -1.43 -42.60 2.06
CA PRO A 9 -0.23 -42.74 2.88
C PRO A 9 -0.45 -42.25 4.31
N LYS A 10 0.22 -42.90 5.26
CA LYS A 10 0.19 -42.46 6.67
C LYS A 10 0.75 -41.04 6.79
N MET A 11 0.17 -40.26 7.69
CA MET A 11 0.60 -38.88 7.97
C MET A 11 2.10 -38.79 8.25
N ASP A 12 2.67 -39.73 9.02
CA ASP A 12 4.11 -39.75 9.32
C ASP A 12 5.00 -39.98 8.09
N THR A 13 4.51 -40.72 7.09
CA THR A 13 5.20 -40.89 5.81
C THR A 13 5.22 -39.57 5.04
N LEU A 14 4.09 -38.87 4.99
CA LEU A 14 3.99 -37.56 4.34
C LEU A 14 4.82 -36.49 5.04
N ILE A 15 4.82 -36.46 6.38
CA ILE A 15 5.65 -35.53 7.17
C ILE A 15 7.15 -35.77 6.95
N ARG A 16 7.59 -37.03 6.83
CA ARG A 16 8.99 -37.35 6.50
C ARG A 16 9.35 -36.94 5.08
N ALA A 17 8.45 -37.11 4.12
CA ALA A 17 8.69 -36.70 2.75
C ALA A 17 8.61 -35.17 2.56
N ALA A 18 7.81 -34.47 3.37
CA ALA A 18 7.63 -33.02 3.35
C ALA A 18 8.72 -32.22 4.11
N GLN A 19 9.84 -32.83 4.52
CA GLN A 19 10.90 -32.13 5.26
C GLN A 19 11.41 -30.84 4.58
N PRO A 20 11.58 -30.79 3.23
CA PRO A 20 11.96 -29.54 2.56
C PRO A 20 10.93 -28.43 2.76
N LEU A 21 9.63 -28.75 2.65
CA LEU A 21 8.54 -27.80 2.86
C LEU A 21 8.44 -27.36 4.33
N ILE A 22 8.71 -28.27 5.27
CA ILE A 22 8.75 -27.97 6.72
C ILE A 22 9.87 -26.98 7.05
N ARG A 23 11.03 -27.11 6.41
CA ARG A 23 12.15 -26.17 6.59
C ARG A 23 11.80 -24.77 6.07
N HIS A 24 11.04 -24.69 4.97
CA HIS A 24 10.67 -23.42 4.34
C HIS A 24 9.49 -22.71 5.03
N TYR A 25 8.40 -23.44 5.31
CA TYR A 25 7.15 -22.87 5.80
C TYR A 25 6.89 -23.09 7.30
N GLY A 26 7.73 -23.89 7.97
CA GLY A 26 7.54 -24.28 9.36
C GLY A 26 6.62 -25.48 9.53
N ARG A 27 6.91 -26.29 10.56
CA ARG A 27 6.25 -27.59 10.78
C ARG A 27 4.73 -27.46 10.97
N GLN A 28 4.30 -26.52 11.80
CA GLN A 28 2.89 -26.40 12.19
C GLN A 28 1.99 -26.13 10.98
N LEU A 29 2.44 -25.22 10.10
CA LEU A 29 1.72 -24.86 8.89
C LEU A 29 1.62 -26.04 7.93
N VAL A 30 2.75 -26.70 7.62
CA VAL A 30 2.77 -27.86 6.71
C VAL A 30 1.89 -28.99 7.21
N VAL A 31 1.93 -29.30 8.52
CA VAL A 31 1.11 -30.35 9.13
C VAL A 31 -0.38 -30.03 9.05
N ASN A 32 -0.77 -28.78 9.29
CA ASN A 32 -2.17 -28.36 9.19
C ASN A 32 -2.67 -28.44 7.74
N THR A 33 -1.91 -27.91 6.78
CA THR A 33 -2.26 -27.98 5.35
C THR A 33 -2.31 -29.42 4.84
N LEU A 34 -1.43 -30.31 5.32
CA LEU A 34 -1.51 -31.75 5.02
C LEU A 34 -2.79 -32.39 5.56
N ARG A 35 -3.24 -32.01 6.77
CA ARG A 35 -4.49 -32.53 7.34
C ARG A 35 -5.70 -32.12 6.50
N GLU A 36 -5.76 -30.85 6.12
CA GLU A 36 -6.80 -30.32 5.22
C GLU A 36 -6.78 -31.02 3.86
N LEU A 37 -5.60 -31.16 3.26
CA LEU A 37 -5.43 -31.86 1.99
C LEU A 37 -5.90 -33.32 2.07
N LEU A 38 -5.55 -34.04 3.13
CA LEU A 38 -5.99 -35.42 3.33
C LEU A 38 -7.50 -35.52 3.54
N GLU A 39 -8.11 -34.53 4.19
CA GLU A 39 -9.56 -34.49 4.36
C GLU A 39 -10.27 -34.26 3.01
N ASP A 40 -9.76 -33.36 2.18
CA ASP A 40 -10.27 -33.15 0.83
C ASP A 40 -10.13 -34.40 -0.04
N VAL A 41 -9.01 -35.12 0.08
CA VAL A 41 -8.78 -36.40 -0.60
C VAL A 41 -9.79 -37.46 -0.13
N ARG A 42 -10.04 -37.57 1.18
CA ARG A 42 -11.06 -38.49 1.71
C ARG A 42 -12.46 -38.17 1.17
N ASN A 43 -12.81 -36.89 1.13
CA ASN A 43 -14.09 -36.41 0.59
C ASN A 43 -14.23 -36.71 -0.91
N ALA A 44 -13.17 -36.54 -1.69
CA ALA A 44 -13.18 -36.84 -3.12
C ALA A 44 -13.33 -38.34 -3.39
N ILE A 45 -12.64 -39.20 -2.63
CA ILE A 45 -12.81 -40.67 -2.72
C ILE A 45 -14.24 -41.07 -2.34
N ALA A 46 -14.82 -40.49 -1.29
CA ALA A 46 -16.20 -40.74 -0.89
C ALA A 46 -17.21 -40.39 -2.01
N ARG A 47 -16.91 -39.34 -2.80
CA ARG A 47 -17.68 -38.92 -3.98
C ARG A 47 -17.36 -39.71 -5.26
N LYS A 48 -16.54 -40.76 -5.18
CA LYS A 48 -16.08 -41.60 -6.30
C LYS A 48 -15.32 -40.81 -7.38
N GLN A 49 -14.67 -39.71 -7.01
CA GLN A 49 -13.79 -38.97 -7.90
C GLN A 49 -12.43 -39.68 -7.98
N ALA A 50 -11.85 -39.71 -9.18
CA ALA A 50 -10.50 -40.24 -9.37
C ALA A 50 -9.48 -39.24 -8.78
N VAL A 51 -8.75 -39.65 -7.76
CA VAL A 51 -7.70 -38.84 -7.10
C VAL A 51 -6.45 -39.69 -6.93
N SER A 52 -5.30 -39.17 -7.33
CA SER A 52 -4.00 -39.81 -7.08
C SER A 52 -3.56 -39.58 -5.65
N VAL A 53 -3.34 -40.67 -4.91
CA VAL A 53 -2.94 -40.66 -3.49
C VAL A 53 -1.49 -41.08 -3.26
N THR A 54 -0.66 -41.06 -4.32
CA THR A 54 0.79 -41.28 -4.17
C THR A 54 1.41 -40.21 -3.26
N VAL A 55 2.55 -40.53 -2.62
CA VAL A 55 3.25 -39.55 -1.79
C VAL A 55 3.64 -38.34 -2.62
N GLU A 56 4.10 -38.58 -3.85
CA GLU A 56 4.54 -37.58 -4.82
C GLU A 56 3.39 -36.64 -5.20
N SER A 57 2.21 -37.17 -5.56
CA SER A 57 1.05 -36.35 -5.91
C SER A 57 0.53 -35.53 -4.73
N LEU A 58 0.54 -36.08 -3.52
CA LEU A 58 0.11 -35.36 -2.33
C LEU A 58 1.09 -34.24 -1.95
N LEU A 59 2.40 -34.47 -2.11
CA LEU A 59 3.40 -33.42 -1.90
C LEU A 59 3.30 -32.30 -2.95
N ALA A 60 2.98 -32.62 -4.20
CA ALA A 60 2.76 -31.61 -5.24
C ALA A 60 1.56 -30.70 -4.87
N HIS A 61 0.41 -31.28 -4.54
CA HIS A 61 -0.76 -30.51 -4.11
C HIS A 61 -0.52 -29.73 -2.81
N LEU A 62 0.23 -30.30 -1.86
CA LEU A 62 0.64 -29.59 -0.67
C LEU A 62 1.49 -28.37 -1.02
N SER A 63 2.45 -28.52 -1.94
CA SER A 63 3.30 -27.42 -2.40
C SER A 63 2.49 -26.33 -3.09
N GLU A 64 1.51 -26.68 -3.91
CA GLU A 64 0.60 -25.70 -4.56
C GLU A 64 -0.22 -24.91 -3.53
N ARG A 65 -0.78 -25.59 -2.52
CA ARG A 65 -1.52 -24.92 -1.44
C ARG A 65 -0.64 -23.97 -0.64
N LEU A 66 0.58 -24.39 -0.33
CA LEU A 66 1.54 -23.56 0.39
C LEU A 66 2.11 -22.43 -0.46
N ALA A 67 2.13 -22.57 -1.80
CA ALA A 67 2.64 -21.55 -2.71
C ALA A 67 1.82 -20.25 -2.63
N VAL A 68 0.54 -20.31 -2.28
CA VAL A 68 -0.30 -19.12 -2.02
C VAL A 68 0.22 -18.29 -0.83
N LEU A 69 1.00 -18.90 0.07
CA LEU A 69 1.61 -18.24 1.23
C LEU A 69 2.99 -17.66 0.92
N GLN A 70 3.51 -17.83 -0.30
CA GLN A 70 4.73 -17.17 -0.72
C GLN A 70 4.55 -15.64 -0.65
N PRO A 71 5.61 -14.88 -0.32
CA PRO A 71 5.55 -13.43 -0.35
C PRO A 71 5.03 -12.94 -1.70
N SER A 72 3.93 -12.19 -1.70
CA SER A 72 3.37 -11.58 -2.91
C SER A 72 4.20 -10.39 -3.41
N VAL A 73 5.10 -9.88 -2.56
CA VAL A 73 6.04 -8.80 -2.88
C VAL A 73 7.44 -9.40 -2.94
N VAL A 74 8.03 -9.38 -4.12
CA VAL A 74 9.37 -9.92 -4.40
C VAL A 74 10.20 -8.90 -5.17
N PRO A 75 11.55 -8.95 -5.08
CA PRO A 75 12.41 -8.11 -5.91
C PRO A 75 12.15 -8.31 -7.41
N CYS A 76 12.30 -7.25 -8.19
CA CYS A 76 12.17 -7.29 -9.65
C CYS A 76 13.26 -6.45 -10.33
N ILE A 77 13.51 -6.74 -11.61
CA ILE A 77 14.34 -5.91 -12.47
C ILE A 77 13.41 -5.02 -13.31
N ASN A 78 13.50 -3.71 -13.13
CA ASN A 78 12.70 -2.76 -13.90
C ASN A 78 13.30 -2.56 -15.30
N ALA A 79 12.73 -3.22 -16.30
CA ALA A 79 13.09 -3.07 -17.72
C ALA A 79 12.16 -2.11 -18.49
N THR A 80 11.24 -1.40 -17.81
CA THR A 80 10.24 -0.54 -18.46
C THR A 80 10.78 0.83 -18.89
N GLY A 81 11.97 1.22 -18.39
CA GLY A 81 12.50 2.58 -18.53
C GLY A 81 11.75 3.65 -17.70
N THR A 82 10.71 3.27 -16.94
CA THR A 82 9.96 4.20 -16.09
C THR A 82 10.61 4.31 -14.71
N ILE A 83 11.16 5.48 -14.39
CA ILE A 83 11.86 5.73 -13.12
C ILE A 83 10.88 5.69 -11.93
N LEU A 84 9.78 6.47 -11.99
CA LEU A 84 8.75 6.53 -10.94
C LEU A 84 7.61 5.56 -11.25
N HIS A 85 7.90 4.26 -11.28
CA HIS A 85 6.90 3.26 -11.62
C HIS A 85 5.96 2.98 -10.43
N THR A 86 4.70 3.42 -10.53
CA THR A 86 3.71 3.33 -9.44
C THR A 86 3.41 1.88 -9.01
N GLY A 87 3.43 0.93 -9.96
CA GLY A 87 3.25 -0.50 -9.67
C GLY A 87 4.48 -1.22 -9.10
N LEU A 88 5.69 -0.63 -9.18
CA LEU A 88 6.93 -1.26 -8.69
C LEU A 88 7.49 -0.57 -7.43
N GLY A 89 6.70 0.30 -6.79
CA GLY A 89 7.09 0.95 -5.54
C GLY A 89 7.71 2.35 -5.67
N ARG A 90 7.61 3.01 -6.83
CA ARG A 90 8.07 4.38 -7.06
C ARG A 90 9.60 4.51 -6.92
N SER A 91 10.07 5.41 -6.05
CA SER A 91 11.49 5.73 -5.89
C SER A 91 12.24 4.64 -5.16
N VAL A 92 13.38 4.23 -5.71
CA VAL A 92 14.31 3.30 -5.05
C VAL A 92 15.20 4.08 -4.08
N LEU A 93 15.36 3.55 -2.86
CA LEU A 93 16.27 4.12 -1.87
C LEU A 93 17.73 3.78 -2.21
N PRO A 94 18.68 4.72 -2.05
CA PRO A 94 20.10 4.43 -2.20
C PRO A 94 20.56 3.34 -1.24
N ARG A 95 21.46 2.45 -1.71
CA ARG A 95 21.95 1.32 -0.89
C ARG A 95 22.50 1.74 0.48
N PRO A 96 23.33 2.80 0.61
CA PRO A 96 23.82 3.23 1.92
C PRO A 96 22.71 3.57 2.92
N LEU A 97 21.60 4.17 2.45
CA LEU A 97 20.45 4.50 3.30
C LEU A 97 19.70 3.24 3.75
N VAL A 98 19.56 2.26 2.86
CA VAL A 98 18.93 0.97 3.20
C VAL A 98 19.74 0.23 4.27
N ASP A 99 21.08 0.24 4.16
CA ASP A 99 21.95 -0.42 5.13
C ASP A 99 21.89 0.28 6.51
N GLU A 100 21.85 1.62 6.55
CA GLU A 100 21.66 2.41 7.79
C GLU A 100 20.30 2.12 8.45
N LEU A 101 19.22 2.13 7.65
CA LEU A 101 17.88 1.83 8.15
C LEU A 101 17.77 0.39 8.67
N SER A 102 18.40 -0.58 8.01
CA SER A 102 18.38 -1.97 8.46
C SER A 102 19.00 -2.12 9.85
N GLN A 103 20.08 -1.38 10.14
CA GLN A 103 20.70 -1.37 11.47
C GLN A 103 19.77 -0.72 12.51
N LEU A 104 19.17 0.43 12.17
CA LEU A 104 18.24 1.15 13.03
C LEU A 104 17.01 0.31 13.40
N LEU A 105 16.46 -0.43 12.43
CA LEU A 105 15.25 -1.24 12.60
C LEU A 105 15.47 -2.53 13.39
N SER A 106 16.72 -2.93 13.64
CA SER A 106 17.07 -4.13 14.39
C SER A 106 17.12 -3.90 15.92
N GLY A 107 16.76 -2.70 16.40
CA GLY A 107 16.76 -2.34 17.81
C GLY A 107 15.84 -1.17 18.15
N TYR A 108 15.96 -0.67 19.38
CA TYR A 108 15.24 0.54 19.79
C TYR A 108 15.89 1.80 19.20
N ALA A 109 15.05 2.76 18.80
CA ALA A 109 15.48 4.06 18.31
C ALA A 109 14.88 5.18 19.17
N VAL A 110 15.66 6.25 19.38
CA VAL A 110 15.21 7.47 20.07
C VAL A 110 14.27 8.25 19.13
N LEU A 111 13.01 7.84 19.10
CA LEU A 111 11.99 8.37 18.18
C LEU A 111 11.21 9.55 18.78
N GLU A 112 10.84 9.44 20.05
CA GLU A 112 10.03 10.43 20.79
C GLU A 112 10.63 10.76 22.15
N VAL A 113 11.95 10.64 22.29
CA VAL A 113 12.66 10.96 23.54
C VAL A 113 13.71 12.00 23.23
N ASP A 114 13.81 13.01 24.09
CA ASP A 114 14.92 13.94 24.05
C ASP A 114 16.19 13.33 24.66
N LEU A 115 17.33 13.45 23.99
CA LEU A 115 18.58 12.87 24.47
C LEU A 115 19.16 13.62 25.69
N GLU A 116 18.86 14.90 25.86
CA GLU A 116 19.41 15.71 26.94
C GLU A 116 18.54 15.62 28.21
N SER A 117 17.21 15.78 28.08
CA SER A 117 16.30 15.75 29.21
C SER A 117 15.76 14.36 29.56
N GLY A 118 15.79 13.41 28.62
CA GLY A 118 15.15 12.10 28.77
C GLY A 118 13.63 12.13 28.70
N GLU A 119 13.02 13.30 28.48
CA GLU A 119 11.56 13.45 28.43
C GLU A 119 10.99 13.13 27.05
N ARG A 120 9.66 12.96 26.99
CA ARG A 120 8.96 12.73 25.73
C ARG A 120 9.00 13.98 24.84
N ARG A 121 9.40 13.82 23.58
CA ARG A 121 9.51 14.86 22.56
C ARG A 121 8.65 14.49 21.34
N ASN A 122 8.15 15.51 20.63
CA ASN A 122 7.46 15.31 19.35
C ASN A 122 8.44 14.77 18.28
N ARG A 123 8.13 13.59 17.70
CA ARG A 123 8.93 12.94 16.63
C ARG A 123 9.19 13.82 15.41
N LEU A 124 8.30 14.76 15.11
CA LEU A 124 8.41 15.64 13.95
C LEU A 124 9.32 16.84 14.19
N SER A 125 9.69 17.15 15.45
CA SER A 125 10.44 18.37 15.78
C SER A 125 11.72 18.56 14.94
N ARG A 126 12.54 17.51 14.83
CA ARG A 126 13.75 17.53 13.99
C ARG A 126 13.43 17.65 12.50
N LEU A 127 12.42 16.92 12.03
CA LEU A 127 12.00 16.95 10.63
C LEU A 127 11.47 18.33 10.23
N THR A 128 10.67 18.98 11.09
CA THR A 128 10.17 20.35 10.87
C THR A 128 11.31 21.34 10.71
N VAL A 129 12.37 21.26 11.51
CA VAL A 129 13.56 22.13 11.36
C VAL A 129 14.22 21.93 9.98
N LEU A 130 14.42 20.68 9.56
CA LEU A 130 15.03 20.36 8.27
C LEU A 130 14.17 20.84 7.10
N LEU A 131 12.86 20.58 7.15
CA LEU A 131 11.91 21.01 6.12
C LEU A 131 11.83 22.54 6.02
N LYS A 132 11.77 23.26 7.15
CA LYS A 132 11.79 24.73 7.16
C LYS A 132 13.04 25.28 6.49
N ARG A 133 14.21 24.67 6.74
CA ARG A 133 15.47 25.08 6.11
C ARG A 133 15.49 24.80 4.60
N LEU A 134 14.98 23.64 4.20
CA LEU A 134 14.94 23.23 2.78
C LEU A 134 13.96 24.08 1.96
N PHE A 135 12.74 24.25 2.46
CA PHE A 135 11.66 24.92 1.74
C PHE A 135 11.54 26.42 2.04
N LYS A 136 12.33 26.94 2.98
CA LYS A 136 12.32 28.35 3.41
C LYS A 136 10.91 28.81 3.82
N CYS A 137 10.26 28.01 4.66
CA CYS A 137 8.89 28.26 5.14
C CYS A 137 8.82 28.49 6.66
N GLU A 138 7.72 29.07 7.13
CA GLU A 138 7.49 29.40 8.55
C GLU A 138 7.22 28.17 9.41
N GLY A 139 6.58 27.15 8.82
CA GLY A 139 6.20 25.89 9.48
C GLY A 139 6.20 24.73 8.50
N ALA A 140 6.37 23.51 9.01
CA ALA A 140 6.34 22.30 8.21
C ALA A 140 5.86 21.10 9.05
N VAL A 141 5.03 20.26 8.45
CA VAL A 141 4.55 19.00 9.01
C VAL A 141 4.66 17.92 7.93
N ALA A 142 4.98 16.69 8.34
CA ALA A 142 4.94 15.52 7.46
C ALA A 142 3.86 14.57 7.97
N VAL A 143 3.06 14.07 7.04
CA VAL A 143 2.02 13.07 7.28
C VAL A 143 2.29 11.86 6.39
N ASN A 144 1.45 10.83 6.50
CA ASN A 144 1.64 9.55 5.82
C ASN A 144 1.93 9.68 4.31
N ASN A 145 1.16 10.49 3.60
CA ASN A 145 1.32 10.74 2.17
C ASN A 145 0.64 12.06 1.76
N ASP A 146 0.78 12.44 0.50
CA ASP A 146 0.21 13.67 -0.04
C ASP A 146 -1.33 13.70 0.02
N ALA A 147 -2.00 12.56 -0.13
CA ALA A 147 -3.45 12.48 0.01
C ALA A 147 -3.93 12.86 1.41
N ALA A 148 -3.24 12.37 2.43
CA ALA A 148 -3.47 12.76 3.81
C ALA A 148 -3.11 14.24 4.04
N ALA A 149 -2.11 14.78 3.35
CA ALA A 149 -1.74 16.20 3.44
C ALA A 149 -2.87 17.09 2.90
N VAL A 150 -3.38 16.80 1.69
CA VAL A 150 -4.53 17.51 1.11
C VAL A 150 -5.73 17.45 2.04
N MET A 151 -6.06 16.26 2.55
CA MET A 151 -7.20 16.09 3.45
C MET A 151 -7.02 16.90 4.74
N LEU A 152 -5.85 16.80 5.38
CA LEU A 152 -5.56 17.52 6.62
C LEU A 152 -5.60 19.04 6.41
N THR A 153 -4.99 19.54 5.34
CA THR A 153 -4.99 20.97 5.02
C THR A 153 -6.41 21.49 4.80
N LEU A 154 -7.23 20.81 3.98
CA LEU A 154 -8.57 21.27 3.68
C LEU A 154 -9.52 21.17 4.88
N SER A 155 -9.48 20.07 5.62
CA SER A 155 -10.30 19.89 6.82
C SER A 155 -9.93 20.88 7.94
N THR A 156 -8.67 21.29 8.03
CA THR A 156 -8.21 22.25 9.05
C THR A 156 -8.56 23.68 8.66
N LEU A 157 -8.37 24.06 7.39
CA LEU A 157 -8.44 25.46 6.95
C LEU A 157 -9.77 25.85 6.30
N ALA A 158 -10.53 24.89 5.77
CA ALA A 158 -11.66 25.17 4.89
C ALA A 158 -12.94 24.35 5.20
N ALA A 159 -12.94 23.54 6.27
CA ALA A 159 -14.13 22.77 6.67
C ALA A 159 -15.36 23.66 6.85
N GLY A 160 -16.50 23.20 6.33
CA GLY A 160 -17.78 23.92 6.35
C GLY A 160 -17.90 25.05 5.32
N GLY A 161 -16.84 25.39 4.59
CA GLY A 161 -16.84 26.44 3.56
C GLY A 161 -16.56 25.91 2.15
N GLU A 162 -16.28 26.84 1.23
CA GLU A 162 -16.06 26.57 -0.18
C GLU A 162 -14.57 26.58 -0.54
N VAL A 163 -14.17 25.63 -1.39
CA VAL A 163 -12.84 25.53 -1.97
C VAL A 163 -12.96 25.60 -3.49
N LEU A 164 -12.37 26.64 -4.07
CA LEU A 164 -12.37 26.84 -5.52
C LEU A 164 -11.24 26.01 -6.16
N VAL A 165 -11.54 25.28 -7.23
CA VAL A 165 -10.53 24.57 -8.04
C VAL A 165 -10.92 24.58 -9.51
N SER A 166 -9.93 24.58 -10.39
CA SER A 166 -10.16 24.46 -11.83
C SER A 166 -10.77 23.10 -12.17
N ARG A 167 -11.79 23.07 -13.04
CA ARG A 167 -12.39 21.82 -13.53
C ARG A 167 -11.35 20.91 -14.20
N GLY A 168 -10.37 21.49 -14.90
CA GLY A 168 -9.25 20.77 -15.51
C GLY A 168 -8.23 20.19 -14.51
N GLU A 169 -8.40 20.40 -13.21
CA GLU A 169 -7.48 19.95 -12.17
C GLU A 169 -8.08 18.88 -11.25
N LEU A 170 -9.31 18.43 -11.53
CA LEU A 170 -9.93 17.30 -10.85
C LEU A 170 -9.33 15.98 -11.36
N VAL A 171 -8.21 15.61 -10.75
CA VAL A 171 -7.41 14.46 -11.17
C VAL A 171 -7.79 13.17 -10.44
N GLU A 172 -7.55 12.06 -11.14
CA GLU A 172 -7.47 10.72 -10.57
C GLU A 172 -6.04 10.20 -10.78
N ILE A 173 -5.41 9.77 -9.69
CA ILE A 173 -4.01 9.33 -9.70
C ILE A 173 -3.94 7.88 -9.17
N GLY A 174 -3.38 6.98 -9.98
CA GLY A 174 -3.39 5.56 -9.66
C GLY A 174 -4.81 4.98 -9.82
N GLY A 175 -5.24 4.12 -8.89
CA GLY A 175 -6.55 3.44 -8.98
C GLY A 175 -7.54 3.76 -7.86
N SER A 176 -7.17 4.58 -6.87
CA SER A 176 -8.04 4.85 -5.70
C SER A 176 -7.95 6.28 -5.15
N PHE A 177 -7.05 7.12 -5.69
CA PHE A 177 -6.98 8.53 -5.31
C PHE A 177 -7.78 9.36 -6.31
N ARG A 178 -8.97 9.80 -5.88
CA ARG A 178 -9.83 10.71 -6.62
C ARG A 178 -9.93 12.01 -5.86
N LEU A 179 -9.34 13.08 -6.41
CA LEU A 179 -9.28 14.37 -5.72
C LEU A 179 -10.66 14.88 -5.27
N PRO A 180 -11.74 14.80 -6.08
CA PRO A 180 -13.07 15.23 -5.65
C PRO A 180 -13.59 14.50 -4.40
N GLU A 181 -13.29 13.20 -4.27
CA GLU A 181 -13.73 12.39 -3.14
C GLU A 181 -13.00 12.78 -1.85
N ILE A 182 -11.71 13.09 -1.96
CA ILE A 182 -10.89 13.54 -0.82
C ILE A 182 -11.31 14.93 -0.36
N ILE A 183 -11.56 15.84 -1.31
CA ILE A 183 -12.09 17.17 -1.00
C ILE A 183 -13.42 17.03 -0.24
N LYS A 184 -14.35 16.21 -0.76
CA LYS A 184 -15.63 15.96 -0.08
C LYS A 184 -15.45 15.35 1.32
N ALA A 185 -14.56 14.37 1.47
CA ALA A 185 -14.24 13.75 2.75
C ALA A 185 -13.59 14.71 3.76
N SER A 186 -12.99 15.81 3.27
CA SER A 186 -12.41 16.87 4.10
C SER A 186 -13.47 17.82 4.71
N GLY A 187 -14.75 17.60 4.42
CA GLY A 187 -15.84 18.42 4.95
C GLY A 187 -15.97 19.79 4.28
N VAL A 188 -15.44 19.96 3.06
CA VAL A 188 -15.50 21.21 2.31
C VAL A 188 -16.43 21.08 1.10
N ARG A 189 -17.04 22.20 0.69
CA ARG A 189 -17.82 22.28 -0.55
C ARG A 189 -16.88 22.58 -1.72
N LEU A 190 -16.80 21.63 -2.65
CA LEU A 190 -16.05 21.79 -3.88
C LEU A 190 -16.78 22.75 -4.83
N VAL A 191 -16.12 23.82 -5.26
CA VAL A 191 -16.63 24.74 -6.30
C VAL A 191 -15.68 24.70 -7.49
N GLU A 192 -16.16 24.16 -8.59
CA GLU A 192 -15.39 24.06 -9.83
C GLU A 192 -15.48 25.36 -10.62
N VAL A 193 -14.34 25.83 -11.13
CA VAL A 193 -14.26 27.01 -12.01
C VAL A 193 -13.67 26.67 -13.37
N GLY A 194 -13.94 27.50 -14.36
CA GLY A 194 -13.44 27.33 -15.71
C GLY A 194 -13.96 26.07 -16.39
N THR A 195 -13.14 25.54 -17.30
CA THR A 195 -13.45 24.36 -18.12
C THR A 195 -12.29 23.36 -18.06
N THR A 196 -12.45 22.19 -18.66
CA THR A 196 -11.43 21.14 -18.65
C THR A 196 -10.10 21.60 -19.27
N ASN A 197 -10.15 22.31 -20.40
CA ASN A 197 -8.98 22.73 -21.17
C ASN A 197 -8.58 24.19 -20.93
N ARG A 198 -9.48 25.04 -20.41
CA ARG A 198 -9.21 26.48 -20.21
C ARG A 198 -9.80 26.98 -18.90
N THR A 199 -8.96 27.63 -18.10
CA THR A 199 -9.35 28.30 -16.86
C THR A 199 -8.63 29.64 -16.78
N TYR A 200 -9.39 30.71 -16.55
CA TYR A 200 -8.92 32.08 -16.49
C TYR A 200 -8.99 32.62 -15.06
N LEU A 201 -8.21 33.66 -14.76
CA LEU A 201 -8.28 34.34 -13.45
C LEU A 201 -9.70 34.84 -13.12
N ARG A 202 -10.44 35.35 -14.12
CA ARG A 202 -11.83 35.79 -13.96
C ARG A 202 -12.77 34.69 -13.49
N ASP A 203 -12.51 33.43 -13.84
CA ASP A 203 -13.35 32.31 -13.45
C ASP A 203 -13.26 32.08 -11.94
N TYR A 204 -12.06 32.24 -11.37
CA TYR A 204 -11.86 32.25 -9.93
C TYR A 204 -12.48 33.49 -9.29
N GLN A 205 -12.20 34.69 -9.80
CA GLN A 205 -12.70 35.96 -9.24
C GLN A 205 -14.23 35.97 -9.13
N ASN A 206 -14.93 35.52 -10.17
CA ASN A 206 -16.39 35.50 -10.21
C ASN A 206 -17.01 34.43 -9.29
N ALA A 207 -16.24 33.42 -8.90
CA ALA A 207 -16.70 32.34 -8.03
C ALA A 207 -16.41 32.58 -6.54
N ILE A 208 -15.68 33.65 -6.19
CA ILE A 208 -15.43 33.99 -4.78
C ILE A 208 -16.72 34.49 -4.13
N THR A 209 -17.06 33.88 -2.99
CA THR A 209 -18.22 34.20 -2.16
C THR A 209 -17.79 34.48 -0.71
N SER A 210 -18.73 34.87 0.16
CA SER A 210 -18.48 34.95 1.61
C SER A 210 -18.13 33.59 2.25
N GLU A 211 -18.48 32.50 1.58
CA GLU A 211 -18.25 31.13 2.02
C GLU A 211 -16.89 30.57 1.57
N THR A 212 -16.21 31.25 0.64
CA THR A 212 -14.91 30.81 0.11
C THR A 212 -13.82 30.87 1.18
N LYS A 213 -13.16 29.73 1.43
CA LYS A 213 -12.10 29.59 2.43
C LYS A 213 -10.72 29.39 1.81
N ALA A 214 -10.65 28.77 0.63
CA ALA A 214 -9.39 28.53 -0.05
C ALA A 214 -9.54 28.44 -1.56
N ILE A 215 -8.45 28.74 -2.26
CA ILE A 215 -8.26 28.42 -3.68
C ILE A 215 -7.26 27.27 -3.75
N LEU A 216 -7.69 26.12 -4.25
CA LEU A 216 -6.85 24.95 -4.45
C LEU A 216 -6.35 24.95 -5.90
N LYS A 217 -5.03 24.80 -6.03
CA LYS A 217 -4.35 24.63 -7.32
C LYS A 217 -3.66 23.28 -7.32
N VAL A 218 -4.01 22.42 -8.27
CA VAL A 218 -3.43 21.07 -8.39
C VAL A 218 -2.59 20.95 -9.64
N HIS A 219 -1.46 20.25 -9.52
CA HIS A 219 -0.57 19.95 -10.63
C HIS A 219 -0.99 18.63 -11.30
N PRO A 220 -1.23 18.61 -12.63
CA PRO A 220 -1.53 17.37 -13.35
C PRO A 220 -0.25 16.53 -13.49
N SER A 221 0.00 15.64 -12.52
CA SER A 221 1.28 14.94 -12.37
C SER A 221 1.45 13.70 -13.28
N ASN A 222 0.36 13.08 -13.70
CA ASN A 222 0.34 11.84 -14.49
C ASN A 222 -0.26 11.98 -15.89
N TYR A 223 -0.64 13.20 -16.30
CA TYR A 223 -1.10 13.49 -17.66
C TYR A 223 -0.80 14.93 -18.05
N ARG A 224 -0.94 15.22 -19.34
CA ARG A 224 -0.91 16.59 -19.86
C ARG A 224 -1.99 16.74 -20.93
N LEU A 225 -2.74 17.82 -20.88
CA LEU A 225 -3.61 18.23 -21.97
C LEU A 225 -2.77 18.97 -23.02
N VAL A 226 -2.87 18.53 -24.28
CA VAL A 226 -2.18 19.14 -25.43
C VAL A 226 -3.25 19.55 -26.46
N GLY A 227 -3.18 20.79 -26.94
CA GLY A 227 -4.25 21.42 -27.71
C GLY A 227 -5.15 22.31 -26.86
N TYR A 228 -6.12 22.98 -27.47
CA TYR A 228 -7.05 23.88 -26.79
C TYR A 228 -8.34 24.15 -27.56
#